data_AF-A0A8T4LHY8-F1
#
_entry.id   AF-A0A8T4LHY8-F1
#
_cell.length_a   1.000
_cell.length_b   1.000
_cell.length_c   1.000
_cell.angle_alpha   90.00
_cell.angle_beta   90.00
_cell.angle_gamma   90.00
#
_symmetry.space_group_name_H-M   'P 1'
#
loop_
_entity.id
_entity.type
_entity.pdbx_description
1 polymer ?
#
loop_
_entity_poly.entity_id
_entity_poly.type
_entity_poly.pdbx_seq_one_letter_code
_entity_poly.pdbx_strand_id
1 'polypeptide(L)'
;MLKTTKKKIYIGLIVLFAASLAIFIYLNFFYTNECQNYECWEKYIKKCSRASFVNEASEASWGYKILGKADDKCSVEVTLLIAKQGILGIDKYTGDKMTCYYQQGRPAYLEQDYVNACTGLLKEDLQTLMLNKYRTYIIENLGKVAEGLEQPV
;
A
#
# COMPACT_ATOMS: atom_id res chain seq x y z
N MET A 1 -0.82 -14.04 58.92
CA MET A 1 -0.98 -12.84 58.08
C MET A 1 0.08 -12.66 56.97
N LEU A 2 1.28 -13.27 57.03
CA LEU A 2 2.30 -13.14 55.97
C LEU A 2 1.93 -13.76 54.60
N LYS A 3 1.07 -14.79 54.58
CA LYS A 3 0.76 -15.58 53.37
C LYS A 3 -0.06 -14.78 52.34
N THR A 4 -0.94 -13.90 52.82
CA THR A 4 -1.78 -13.02 52.00
C THR A 4 -0.99 -11.89 51.35
N THR A 5 0.03 -11.35 52.03
CA THR A 5 0.89 -10.27 51.49
C THR A 5 1.79 -10.79 50.36
N LYS A 6 2.38 -11.99 50.52
CA LYS A 6 3.17 -12.61 49.45
C LYS A 6 2.33 -12.90 48.19
N LYS A 7 1.09 -13.37 48.36
CA LYS A 7 0.16 -13.62 47.24
C LYS A 7 -0.16 -12.34 46.45
N LYS A 8 -0.36 -11.20 47.13
CA LYS A 8 -0.60 -9.90 46.48
C LYS A 8 0.64 -9.41 45.70
N ILE A 9 1.84 -9.61 46.25
CA ILE A 9 3.10 -9.25 45.57
C ILE A 9 3.30 -10.09 44.30
N TYR A 10 3.06 -11.41 44.37
CA TYR A 10 3.15 -12.29 43.20
C TYR A 10 2.15 -11.93 42.12
N ILE A 11 0.90 -11.62 42.48
CA ILE A 11 -0.12 -11.17 41.51
C ILE A 11 0.32 -9.85 40.86
N GLY A 12 0.85 -8.90 41.64
CA GLY A 12 1.39 -7.65 41.12
C GLY A 12 2.51 -7.85 40.10
N LEU A 13 3.45 -8.75 40.38
CA LEU A 13 4.55 -9.08 39.46
C LEU A 13 4.05 -9.73 38.15
N ILE A 14 3.07 -10.63 38.23
CA ILE A 14 2.47 -11.26 37.04
C ILE A 14 1.78 -10.21 36.16
N VAL A 15 1.01 -9.30 36.75
CA VAL A 15 0.36 -8.21 36.01
C VAL A 15 1.38 -7.28 35.36
N LEU A 16 2.45 -6.92 36.08
CA LEU A 16 3.52 -6.08 35.54
C LEU A 16 4.23 -6.74 34.36
N PHE A 17 4.51 -8.04 34.47
CA PHE A 17 5.11 -8.84 33.40
C PHE A 17 4.17 -8.97 32.19
N ALA A 18 2.89 -9.22 32.40
CA ALA A 18 1.91 -9.28 31.32
C ALA A 18 1.79 -7.93 30.59
N ALA A 19 1.82 -6.82 31.33
CA ALA A 19 1.80 -5.48 30.75
C ALA A 19 3.07 -5.17 29.94
N SER A 20 4.26 -5.53 30.44
CA SER A 20 5.51 -5.32 29.69
C SER A 20 5.57 -6.18 28.44
N LEU A 21 5.07 -7.43 28.50
CA LEU A 21 4.95 -8.31 27.34
C LEU A 21 3.99 -7.73 26.29
N ALA A 22 2.84 -7.19 26.71
CA ALA A 22 1.88 -6.57 25.81
C ALA A 22 2.47 -5.34 25.09
N ILE A 23 3.20 -4.49 25.83
CA ILE A 23 3.91 -3.33 25.26
C ILE A 23 4.96 -3.80 24.25
N PHE A 24 5.74 -4.82 24.59
CA PHE A 24 6.76 -5.36 23.70
C PHE A 24 6.16 -5.92 22.41
N ILE A 25 5.06 -6.66 22.50
CA ILE A 25 4.33 -7.18 21.33
C ILE A 25 3.80 -6.01 20.49
N TYR A 26 3.19 -5.00 21.11
CA TYR A 26 2.65 -3.84 20.39
C TYR A 26 3.73 -3.09 19.60
N LEU A 27 4.85 -2.77 20.24
CA LEU A 27 5.96 -2.04 19.63
C LEU A 27 6.63 -2.85 18.51
N ASN A 28 6.74 -4.18 18.65
CA ASN A 28 7.38 -5.01 17.64
C ASN A 28 6.46 -5.36 16.47
N PHE A 29 5.15 -5.49 16.67
CA PHE A 29 4.22 -5.98 15.64
C PHE A 29 3.33 -4.91 15.01
N PHE A 30 2.88 -3.92 15.78
CA PHE A 30 1.86 -2.96 15.34
C PHE A 30 2.42 -1.57 15.06
N TYR A 31 3.48 -1.17 15.75
CA TYR A 31 4.09 0.14 15.53
C TYR A 31 4.67 0.25 14.13
N THR A 32 4.30 1.32 13.43
CA THR A 32 4.72 1.62 12.06
C THR A 32 5.15 3.09 12.03
N ASN A 33 6.34 3.39 11.48
CA ASN A 33 6.82 4.77 11.39
C ASN A 33 6.11 5.52 10.27
N GLU A 34 5.56 6.70 10.53
CA GLU A 34 4.93 7.53 9.49
C GLU A 34 5.98 8.41 8.81
N CYS A 35 6.14 8.25 7.50
CA CYS A 35 7.03 9.05 6.67
C CYS A 35 6.27 10.19 6.01
N GLN A 36 6.77 11.41 6.17
CA GLN A 36 6.23 12.64 5.57
C GLN A 36 6.78 12.93 4.17
N ASN A 37 7.85 12.23 3.77
CA ASN A 37 8.52 12.44 2.50
C ASN A 37 9.10 11.14 1.94
N TYR A 38 9.45 11.18 0.65
CA TYR A 38 10.00 10.03 -0.05
C TYR A 38 11.38 9.62 0.48
N GLU A 39 12.21 10.56 0.94
CA GLU A 39 13.53 10.25 1.51
C GLU A 39 13.44 9.38 2.78
N CYS A 40 12.49 9.72 3.68
CA CYS A 40 12.16 8.88 4.82
C CYS A 40 11.71 7.50 4.36
N TRP A 41 10.75 7.44 3.44
CA TRP A 41 10.21 6.18 2.93
C TRP A 41 11.31 5.28 2.34
N GLU A 42 12.19 5.87 1.52
CA GLU A 42 13.29 5.18 0.86
C GLU A 42 14.24 4.52 1.86
N LYS A 43 14.53 5.20 2.98
CA LYS A 43 15.36 4.65 4.06
C LYS A 43 14.74 3.40 4.69
N TYR A 44 13.42 3.38 4.86
CA TYR A 44 12.72 2.24 5.48
C TYR A 44 12.53 1.09 4.49
N ILE A 45 12.18 1.35 3.22
CA ILE A 45 11.97 0.30 2.22
C ILE A 45 13.28 -0.40 1.83
N LYS A 46 14.41 0.31 1.77
CA LYS A 46 15.75 -0.29 1.55
C LYS A 46 16.09 -1.32 2.63
N LYS A 47 15.65 -1.09 3.87
CA LYS A 47 15.85 -1.98 5.02
C LYS A 47 14.72 -2.98 5.22
N CYS A 48 13.63 -2.84 4.45
CA CYS A 48 12.37 -3.52 4.66
C CYS A 48 11.85 -3.43 6.12
N SER A 49 12.00 -2.25 6.72
CA SER A 49 11.51 -1.95 8.07
C SER A 49 10.14 -1.29 7.99
N ARG A 50 9.25 -1.62 8.93
CA ARG A 50 7.86 -1.12 8.95
C ARG A 50 7.80 0.42 8.96
N ALA A 51 7.17 0.97 7.93
CA ALA A 51 6.84 2.37 7.80
C ALA A 51 5.59 2.53 6.93
N SER A 52 4.94 3.68 7.02
CA SER A 52 3.85 4.12 6.17
C SER A 52 4.22 5.42 5.46
N PHE A 53 3.68 5.62 4.28
CA PHE A 53 3.90 6.81 3.46
C PHE A 53 2.65 7.10 2.65
N VAL A 54 2.33 8.37 2.46
CA VAL A 54 1.22 8.79 1.59
C VAL A 54 1.82 9.58 0.43
N ASN A 55 1.53 9.13 -0.79
CA ASN A 55 1.88 9.85 -2.02
C ASN A 55 0.65 10.59 -2.55
N GLU A 56 0.72 11.92 -2.56
CA GLU A 56 -0.30 12.81 -3.09
C GLU A 56 -0.03 13.11 -4.57
N ALA A 57 -0.38 12.18 -5.46
CA ALA A 57 -0.29 12.42 -6.91
C ALA A 57 -1.43 13.36 -7.38
N SER A 58 -1.31 13.94 -8.57
CA SER A 58 -2.35 14.79 -9.18
C SER A 58 -3.68 14.05 -9.35
N GLU A 59 -3.58 12.75 -9.60
CA GLU A 59 -4.66 11.87 -10.00
C GLU A 59 -5.30 11.11 -8.83
N ALA A 60 -4.51 10.76 -7.80
CA ALA A 60 -5.01 10.04 -6.64
C ALA A 60 -4.05 10.19 -5.44
N SER A 61 -4.58 9.96 -4.26
CA SER A 61 -3.81 9.82 -3.02
C SER A 61 -3.60 8.33 -2.74
N TRP A 62 -2.35 7.91 -2.66
CA TRP A 62 -1.97 6.51 -2.48
C TRP A 62 -1.32 6.31 -1.11
N GLY A 63 -1.82 5.34 -0.36
CA GLY A 63 -1.25 4.91 0.90
C GLY A 63 -0.31 3.72 0.70
N TYR A 64 0.86 3.78 1.30
CA TYR A 64 1.85 2.71 1.29
C TYR A 64 2.17 2.30 2.72
N LYS A 65 2.27 0.99 2.97
CA LYS A 65 2.64 0.44 4.27
C LYS A 65 3.57 -0.76 4.11
N ILE A 66 4.79 -0.66 4.61
CA ILE A 66 5.74 -1.77 4.65
C ILE A 66 5.28 -2.75 5.72
N LEU A 67 4.87 -3.94 5.32
CA LEU A 67 4.43 -5.01 6.24
C LEU A 67 5.62 -5.72 6.88
N GLY A 68 6.75 -5.76 6.15
CA GLY A 68 7.99 -6.41 6.55
C GLY A 68 8.49 -7.35 5.48
N LYS A 69 9.38 -8.26 5.87
CA LYS A 69 9.96 -9.26 4.96
C LYS A 69 9.00 -10.43 4.75
N ALA A 70 8.87 -10.85 3.50
CA ALA A 70 8.24 -12.10 3.08
C ALA A 70 9.25 -12.79 2.17
N ASP A 71 9.86 -13.87 2.66
CA ASP A 71 11.03 -14.51 2.05
C ASP A 71 12.18 -13.51 1.80
N ASP A 72 12.73 -13.49 0.59
CA ASP A 72 13.77 -12.54 0.15
C ASP A 72 13.19 -11.22 -0.39
N LYS A 73 11.89 -11.01 -0.25
CA LYS A 73 11.21 -9.81 -0.75
C LYS A 73 10.67 -8.95 0.38
N CYS A 74 10.53 -7.66 0.10
CA CYS A 74 9.87 -6.72 0.96
C CYS A 74 8.40 -6.58 0.59
N SER A 75 7.52 -6.90 1.52
CA SER A 75 6.08 -6.84 1.35
C SER A 75 5.56 -5.45 1.70
N VAL A 76 4.85 -4.82 0.77
CA VAL A 76 4.29 -3.48 0.91
C VAL A 76 2.81 -3.53 0.54
N GLU A 77 1.94 -3.12 1.46
CA GLU A 77 0.53 -2.88 1.19
C GLU A 77 0.40 -1.50 0.52
N VAL A 78 -0.27 -1.47 -0.63
CA VAL A 78 -0.64 -0.26 -1.36
C VAL A 78 -2.16 -0.14 -1.30
N THR A 79 -2.65 1.04 -0.92
CA THR A 79 -4.08 1.34 -0.78
C THR A 79 -4.42 2.58 -1.59
N LEU A 80 -5.50 2.54 -2.35
CA LEU A 80 -6.07 3.76 -2.94
C LEU A 80 -6.83 4.51 -1.85
N LEU A 81 -6.29 5.62 -1.35
CA LEU A 81 -6.93 6.38 -0.27
C LEU A 81 -8.03 7.29 -0.78
N ILE A 82 -7.75 8.00 -1.87
CA ILE A 82 -8.67 8.98 -2.47
C ILE A 82 -8.43 9.02 -3.98
N ALA A 83 -9.50 8.89 -4.76
CA ALA A 83 -9.50 9.23 -6.17
C ALA A 83 -9.73 10.75 -6.35
N LYS A 84 -8.85 11.45 -7.06
CA LYS A 84 -9.05 12.89 -7.36
C LYS A 84 -9.88 13.05 -8.64
N GLN A 85 -10.60 14.16 -8.73
CA GLN A 85 -11.49 14.44 -9.86
C GLN A 85 -10.73 14.44 -11.19
N GLY A 86 -11.28 13.77 -12.21
CA GLY A 86 -10.70 13.69 -13.56
C GLY A 86 -10.38 12.28 -14.03
N ILE A 87 -10.35 11.28 -13.13
CA ILE A 87 -10.16 9.88 -13.51
C ILE A 87 -11.49 9.16 -13.48
N LEU A 88 -12.02 8.88 -14.67
CA LEU A 88 -13.24 8.10 -14.83
C LEU A 88 -13.08 6.70 -14.20
N GLY A 89 -13.90 6.42 -13.19
CA GLY A 89 -14.15 5.07 -12.67
C GLY A 89 -13.10 4.50 -11.72
N ILE A 90 -12.14 5.28 -11.22
CA ILE A 90 -11.21 4.81 -10.18
C ILE A 90 -11.75 5.03 -8.76
N ASP A 91 -12.70 5.94 -8.61
CA ASP A 91 -13.38 6.31 -7.37
C ASP A 91 -14.06 5.12 -6.68
N LYS A 92 -14.65 4.22 -7.47
CA LYS A 92 -15.25 2.96 -6.99
C LYS A 92 -14.27 1.99 -6.32
N TYR A 93 -12.96 2.20 -6.49
CA TYR A 93 -11.91 1.35 -5.91
C TYR A 93 -11.25 1.98 -4.69
N THR A 94 -11.80 3.09 -4.19
CA THR A 94 -11.29 3.74 -2.99
C THR A 94 -11.38 2.80 -1.80
N GLY A 95 -10.26 2.63 -1.10
CA GLY A 95 -10.10 1.70 0.01
C GLY A 95 -9.57 0.32 -0.41
N ASP A 96 -9.58 -0.01 -1.70
CA ASP A 96 -9.04 -1.27 -2.18
C ASP A 96 -7.52 -1.32 -2.02
N LYS A 97 -7.03 -2.55 -1.86
CA LYS A 97 -5.65 -2.85 -1.50
C LYS A 97 -5.02 -3.85 -2.44
N MET A 98 -3.70 -3.72 -2.58
CA MET A 98 -2.85 -4.74 -3.16
C MET A 98 -1.57 -4.87 -2.32
N THR A 99 -0.98 -6.06 -2.32
CA THR A 99 0.32 -6.31 -1.74
C THR A 99 1.35 -6.40 -2.86
N CYS A 100 2.39 -5.60 -2.78
CA CYS A 100 3.51 -5.55 -3.71
C CYS A 100 4.77 -6.12 -3.06
N TYR A 101 5.57 -6.85 -3.84
CA TYR A 101 6.78 -7.52 -3.37
C TYR A 101 8.02 -6.97 -4.07
N TYR A 102 8.84 -6.22 -3.35
CA TYR A 102 10.05 -5.58 -3.87
C TYR A 102 11.32 -6.33 -3.48
N GLN A 103 12.33 -6.33 -4.35
CA GLN A 103 13.64 -6.87 -4.03
C GLN A 103 14.36 -5.98 -3.00
N GLN A 104 14.95 -6.59 -1.98
CA GLN A 104 15.65 -5.83 -0.93
C GLN A 104 16.84 -5.03 -1.52
N GLY A 105 17.05 -3.81 -1.02
CA GLY A 105 18.20 -2.98 -1.39
C GLY A 105 18.08 -2.22 -2.72
N ARG A 106 16.99 -2.40 -3.49
CA ARG A 106 16.70 -1.56 -4.66
C ARG A 106 15.72 -0.44 -4.30
N PRO A 107 15.89 0.78 -4.83
CA PRO A 107 14.88 1.82 -4.72
C PRO A 107 13.60 1.32 -5.40
N ALA A 108 12.51 1.25 -4.66
CA ALA A 108 11.21 0.92 -5.20
C ALA A 108 10.66 2.17 -5.90
N TYR A 109 10.88 2.28 -7.21
CA TYR A 109 10.09 3.21 -8.01
C TYR A 109 8.67 2.66 -8.09
N LEU A 110 7.76 3.33 -7.39
CA LEU A 110 6.40 2.85 -7.10
C LEU A 110 5.52 2.70 -8.37
N GLU A 111 5.96 3.24 -9.50
CA GLU A 111 5.09 3.52 -10.64
C GLU A 111 5.26 2.56 -11.84
N GLN A 112 6.31 1.75 -11.92
CA GLN A 112 6.69 1.12 -13.20
C GLN A 112 6.39 -0.37 -13.39
N ASP A 113 6.08 -1.16 -12.35
CA ASP A 113 5.92 -2.63 -12.53
C ASP A 113 4.89 -3.29 -11.58
N TYR A 114 3.80 -2.61 -11.26
CA TYR A 114 2.76 -3.14 -10.38
C TYR A 114 2.04 -4.38 -10.95
N VAL A 115 2.05 -4.56 -12.28
CA VAL A 115 1.42 -5.70 -12.97
C VAL A 115 2.04 -7.03 -12.55
N ASN A 116 3.37 -7.07 -12.39
CA ASN A 116 4.09 -8.30 -12.05
C ASN A 116 4.47 -8.36 -10.57
N ALA A 117 4.70 -7.20 -9.95
CA ALA A 117 5.18 -7.13 -8.57
C ALA A 117 4.06 -7.19 -7.51
N CYS A 118 2.80 -6.94 -7.90
CA CYS A 118 1.69 -6.84 -6.97
C CYS A 118 0.62 -7.92 -7.16
N THR A 119 -0.14 -8.16 -6.10
CA THR A 119 -1.29 -9.09 -6.05
C THR A 119 -2.38 -8.49 -5.17
N GLY A 120 -3.65 -8.61 -5.56
CA GLY A 120 -4.80 -8.13 -4.77
C GLY A 120 -5.87 -7.50 -5.64
N LEU A 121 -7.01 -7.17 -5.04
CA LEU A 121 -8.18 -6.63 -5.75
C LEU A 121 -7.86 -5.36 -6.52
N LEU A 122 -7.17 -4.42 -5.87
CA LEU A 122 -6.79 -3.16 -6.48
C LEU A 122 -5.98 -3.34 -7.78
N LYS A 123 -5.16 -4.39 -7.89
CA LYS A 123 -4.44 -4.69 -9.13
C LYS A 123 -5.39 -5.09 -10.25
N GLU A 124 -6.30 -6.03 -10.00
CA GLU A 124 -7.24 -6.54 -11.00
C GLU A 124 -8.18 -5.44 -11.49
N ASP A 125 -8.60 -4.58 -10.57
CA ASP A 125 -9.45 -3.44 -10.83
C ASP A 125 -8.74 -2.36 -11.65
N LEU A 126 -7.49 -2.01 -11.30
CA LEU A 126 -6.68 -1.09 -12.09
C LEU A 126 -6.40 -1.63 -13.50
N GLN A 127 -6.15 -2.94 -13.64
CA GLN A 127 -5.99 -3.56 -14.96
C GLN A 127 -7.27 -3.49 -15.80
N THR A 128 -8.42 -3.74 -15.18
CA THR A 128 -9.73 -3.62 -15.84
C THR A 128 -10.01 -2.19 -16.28
N LEU A 129 -9.68 -1.20 -15.44
CA LEU A 129 -9.83 0.21 -15.75
C LEU A 129 -8.92 0.64 -16.91
N MET A 130 -7.65 0.24 -16.89
CA MET A 130 -6.70 0.49 -17.98
C MET A 130 -7.22 -0.10 -19.30
N LEU A 131 -7.68 -1.36 -19.28
CA LEU A 131 -8.24 -2.01 -20.47
C LEU A 131 -9.44 -1.26 -21.03
N ASN A 132 -10.34 -0.77 -20.17
CA ASN A 132 -11.50 0.01 -20.60
C ASN A 132 -11.09 1.36 -21.20
N LYS A 133 -10.12 2.06 -20.59
CA LYS A 133 -9.56 3.30 -21.17
C LYS A 133 -8.92 3.05 -22.54
N TYR A 134 -8.15 1.98 -22.70
CA TYR A 134 -7.57 1.62 -23.99
C TYR A 134 -8.63 1.31 -25.05
N ARG A 135 -9.69 0.57 -24.68
CA ARG A 135 -10.81 0.30 -25.59
C ARG A 135 -11.49 1.59 -26.04
N THR A 136 -11.80 2.49 -25.11
CA THR A 136 -12.40 3.80 -25.43
C THR A 136 -11.48 4.60 -26.35
N TYR A 137 -10.19 4.68 -26.04
CA TYR A 137 -9.21 5.38 -26.87
C TYR A 137 -9.13 4.80 -28.29
N ILE A 138 -9.08 3.47 -28.44
CA ILE A 138 -9.05 2.82 -29.75
C ILE A 138 -10.32 3.15 -30.55
N ILE A 139 -11.50 3.07 -29.94
CA ILE A 139 -12.77 3.37 -30.61
C ILE A 139 -12.84 4.84 -31.04
N GLU A 140 -12.49 5.77 -30.15
CA GLU A 140 -12.50 7.21 -30.43
C GLU A 140 -11.52 7.63 -31.52
N ASN A 141 -10.35 6.97 -31.61
CA ASN A 141 -9.36 7.29 -32.63
C ASN A 141 -9.63 6.57 -33.96
N LEU A 142 -10.16 5.34 -33.94
CA LEU A 142 -10.57 4.65 -35.18
C LEU A 142 -11.75 5.35 -35.85
N GLY A 143 -12.74 5.84 -35.08
CA GLY A 143 -13.86 6.61 -35.62
C GLY A 143 -13.40 7.87 -36.36
N LYS A 144 -12.42 8.59 -35.81
CA LYS A 144 -11.84 9.80 -36.44
C LYS A 144 -11.05 9.49 -37.72
N VAL A 145 -10.40 8.32 -37.80
CA VAL A 145 -9.70 7.90 -39.02
C VAL A 145 -10.69 7.51 -40.13
N ALA A 146 -11.83 6.90 -39.78
CA ALA A 146 -12.87 6.56 -40.74
C ALA A 146 -13.56 7.80 -41.32
N GLU A 147 -13.90 8.80 -40.51
CA GLU A 147 -14.48 10.07 -40.97
C GLU A 147 -13.53 10.89 -41.88
N GLY A 148 -12.21 10.77 -41.68
CA GLY A 148 -11.21 11.44 -42.51
C GLY A 148 -11.05 10.82 -43.91
N LEU A 149 -11.55 9.60 -44.14
CA LEU A 149 -11.48 8.89 -45.42
C LEU A 149 -12.74 9.06 -46.29
N GLU A 150 -13.79 9.70 -45.77
CA GLU A 150 -15.04 9.99 -46.50
C GLU A 150 -15.04 11.37 -47.18
N GLN A 151 -13.87 11.99 -47.39
CA GLN A 151 -13.79 13.13 -48.31
C GLN A 151 -13.78 12.63 -49.76
N PRO A 152 -14.83 12.92 -50.55
CA PRO A 152 -14.89 12.52 -51.95
C PRO A 152 -13.83 13.29 -52.75
N VAL A 153 -12.97 12.56 -53.46
CA VAL A 153 -12.22 13.08 -54.62
C VAL A 153 -13.16 13.11 -55.83
#